data_AF-A0A6F7WBV4-F1
#
_entry.id   AF-A0A6F7WBV4-F1
#
_cell.length_a   1.000
_cell.length_b   1.000
_cell.length_c   1.000
_cell.angle_alpha   90.00
_cell.angle_beta   90.00
_cell.angle_gamma   90.00
#
_symmetry.space_group_name_H-M   'P 1'
#
loop_
_entity.id
_entity.type
_entity.pdbx_description
1 polymer ?
#
loop_
_entity_poly.entity_id
_entity_poly.type
_entity_poly.pdbx_seq_one_letter_code
_entity_poly.pdbx_strand_id
1 'polypeptide(L)'
;MARRELKDPRAVALLESHALAHGLDPRSAPAAATVLPYIEQTFGTWYVRGGMRALADALHERCRQRKVEFHFGAEVTGIVEKDGRAAGVELADGTVAEADAVVSGIDPALLLPLLGGQAPWREGDVRPEPGAGDGTPGRLTVFLALRDARPEDTAHRTVVHAPDREAELAAVFGDGSGLREPCPHPTVTVLRPDDPTVRPDEEHEAVTLTAAVAPHGPVDWTDGAAAEQDAQRLITAAEAAIPGLRDRMLWHE
;
A
#
# COMPACT_ATOMS: atom_id res chain seq x y z
N MET A 1 3.01 15.59 17.20
CA MET A 1 2.98 14.93 18.53
C MET A 1 4.32 14.27 18.86
N ALA A 2 4.82 13.35 18.02
CA ALA A 2 6.07 12.61 18.27
C ALA A 2 7.24 13.49 18.77
N ARG A 3 7.62 14.52 18.02
CA ARG A 3 8.71 15.46 18.38
C ARG A 3 8.49 16.26 19.68
N ARG A 4 7.23 16.38 20.13
CA ARG A 4 6.89 17.08 21.37
C ARG A 4 6.99 16.15 22.58
N GLU A 5 6.61 14.89 22.42
CA GLU A 5 6.54 13.91 23.51
C GLU A 5 7.83 13.08 23.65
N LEU A 6 8.60 12.91 22.57
CA LEU A 6 9.79 12.05 22.52
C LEU A 6 11.07 12.88 22.38
N LYS A 7 12.09 12.54 23.16
CA LYS A 7 13.39 13.25 23.18
C LYS A 7 14.43 12.63 22.24
N ASP A 8 14.36 11.32 22.01
CA ASP A 8 15.29 10.61 21.14
C ASP A 8 14.82 10.69 19.68
N PRO A 9 15.64 11.19 18.73
CA PRO A 9 15.26 11.28 17.32
C PRO A 9 14.92 9.92 16.71
N ARG A 10 15.50 8.81 17.20
CA ARG A 10 15.19 7.46 16.73
C ARG A 10 13.79 7.01 17.16
N ALA A 11 13.38 7.38 18.37
CA ALA A 11 12.02 7.09 18.85
C ALA A 11 10.98 7.93 18.09
N VAL A 12 11.33 9.17 17.72
CA VAL A 12 10.51 9.99 16.80
C VAL A 12 10.37 9.29 15.45
N ALA A 13 11.47 8.88 14.82
CA ALA A 13 11.45 8.19 13.53
C ALA A 13 10.63 6.88 13.57
N LEU A 14 10.77 6.11 14.65
CA LEU A 14 9.98 4.90 14.87
C LEU A 14 8.48 5.22 14.90
N LEU A 15 8.05 6.19 15.72
CA LEU A 15 6.63 6.55 15.83
C LEU A 15 6.08 7.11 14.51
N GLU A 16 6.84 7.96 13.84
CA GLU A 16 6.46 8.57 12.57
C GLU A 16 6.40 7.56 11.42
N SER A 17 7.21 6.49 11.46
CA SER A 17 7.18 5.43 10.44
C SER A 17 5.84 4.72 10.35
N HIS A 18 5.05 4.65 11.43
CA HIS A 18 3.69 4.12 11.35
C HIS A 18 2.77 5.02 10.55
N ALA A 19 2.87 6.35 10.71
CA ALA A 19 2.10 7.28 9.88
C ALA A 19 2.53 7.17 8.40
N LEU A 20 3.85 7.18 8.14
CA LEU A 20 4.41 7.05 6.80
C LEU A 20 3.99 5.74 6.11
N ALA A 21 4.02 4.60 6.83
CA ALA A 21 3.62 3.30 6.33
C ALA A 21 2.13 3.25 5.92
N HIS A 22 1.30 4.17 6.41
CA HIS A 22 -0.10 4.34 6.04
C HIS A 22 -0.33 5.51 5.07
N GLY A 23 0.73 6.09 4.50
CA GLY A 23 0.64 7.20 3.54
C GLY A 23 0.23 8.53 4.18
N LEU A 24 0.46 8.70 5.49
CA LEU A 24 0.15 9.91 6.23
C LEU A 24 1.42 10.73 6.46
N ASP A 25 1.37 12.03 6.18
CA ASP A 25 2.47 12.94 6.48
C ASP A 25 2.59 13.12 7.99
N PRO A 26 3.69 12.67 8.64
CA PRO A 26 3.83 12.79 10.09
C PRO A 26 3.87 14.24 10.60
N ARG A 27 4.11 15.23 9.72
CA ARG A 27 4.09 16.67 10.06
C ARG A 27 2.68 17.18 10.31
N SER A 28 1.68 16.65 9.60
CA SER A 28 0.29 17.12 9.63
C SER A 28 -0.71 16.07 10.13
N ALA A 29 -0.30 14.80 10.24
CA ALA A 29 -1.15 13.71 10.69
C ALA A 29 -1.78 14.02 12.06
N PRO A 30 -3.09 13.73 12.25
CA PRO A 30 -3.76 13.98 13.51
C PRO A 30 -3.17 13.10 14.61
N ALA A 31 -3.20 13.57 15.86
CA ALA A 31 -2.70 12.79 17.00
C ALA A 31 -3.37 11.41 17.14
N ALA A 32 -4.61 11.27 16.66
CA ALA A 32 -5.34 10.00 16.60
C ALA A 32 -4.61 8.93 15.76
N ALA A 33 -3.72 9.29 14.83
CA ALA A 33 -2.91 8.32 14.06
C ALA A 33 -1.98 7.48 14.95
N THR A 34 -1.71 7.91 16.20
CA THR A 34 -1.00 7.09 17.20
C THR A 34 -1.75 5.83 17.62
N VAL A 35 -3.02 5.68 17.23
CA VAL A 35 -3.74 4.41 17.39
C VAL A 35 -3.10 3.27 16.58
N LEU A 36 -2.45 3.59 15.45
CA LEU A 36 -1.81 2.61 14.56
C LEU A 36 -0.70 1.81 15.30
N PRO A 37 0.34 2.45 15.87
CA PRO A 37 1.34 1.73 16.67
C PRO A 37 0.75 1.11 17.93
N TYR A 38 -0.28 1.71 18.55
CA TYR A 38 -0.93 1.14 19.72
C TYR A 38 -1.56 -0.22 19.41
N ILE A 39 -2.27 -0.34 18.28
CA ILE A 39 -2.90 -1.59 17.87
C ILE A 39 -1.84 -2.67 17.64
N GLU A 40 -0.78 -2.35 16.88
CA GLU A 40 0.31 -3.30 16.61
C GLU A 40 1.01 -3.77 17.89
N GLN A 41 1.31 -2.85 18.82
CA GLN A 41 2.02 -3.21 20.07
C GLN A 41 1.14 -3.95 21.07
N THR A 42 -0.15 -3.62 21.12
CA THR A 42 -1.08 -4.18 22.12
C THR A 42 -1.62 -5.54 21.67
N PHE A 43 -1.97 -5.67 20.41
CA PHE A 43 -2.62 -6.88 19.90
C PHE A 43 -1.68 -7.76 19.09
N GLY A 44 -0.58 -7.20 18.59
CA GLY A 44 0.41 -7.91 17.78
C GLY A 44 0.26 -7.63 16.28
N THR A 45 1.12 -8.27 15.51
CA THR A 45 1.08 -8.32 14.05
C THR A 45 1.11 -9.78 13.63
N TRP A 46 0.27 -10.15 12.66
CA TRP A 46 0.16 -11.52 12.19
C TRP A 46 0.57 -11.63 10.73
N TYR A 47 1.15 -12.77 10.41
CA TYR A 47 1.46 -13.18 9.06
C TYR A 47 0.60 -14.39 8.71
N VAL A 48 0.03 -14.39 7.50
CA VAL A 48 -0.72 -15.53 6.97
C VAL A 48 0.26 -16.41 6.19
N ARG A 49 0.36 -17.69 6.56
CA ARG A 49 1.15 -18.67 5.80
C ARG A 49 0.64 -18.74 4.35
N GLY A 50 1.54 -18.66 3.37
CA GLY A 50 1.24 -18.49 1.95
C GLY A 50 0.97 -17.03 1.54
N GLY A 51 1.18 -16.08 2.46
CA GLY A 51 0.95 -14.66 2.25
C GLY A 51 -0.53 -14.27 2.13
N MET A 52 -0.77 -13.03 1.70
CA MET A 52 -2.12 -12.46 1.57
C MET A 52 -3.00 -13.19 0.55
N ARG A 53 -2.39 -13.84 -0.46
CA ARG A 53 -3.13 -14.65 -1.44
C ARG A 53 -3.86 -15.81 -0.78
N ALA A 54 -3.23 -16.50 0.17
CA ALA A 54 -3.86 -17.59 0.91
C ALA A 54 -5.10 -17.13 1.70
N LEU A 55 -5.07 -15.91 2.25
CA LEU A 55 -6.25 -15.32 2.91
C LEU A 55 -7.37 -15.03 1.91
N ALA A 56 -7.04 -14.46 0.75
CA ALA A 56 -8.00 -14.20 -0.32
C ALA A 56 -8.65 -15.50 -0.83
N ASP A 57 -7.86 -16.54 -1.05
CA ASP A 57 -8.35 -17.85 -1.50
C ASP A 57 -9.28 -18.48 -0.44
N ALA A 58 -8.92 -18.39 0.84
CA ALA A 58 -9.76 -18.88 1.94
C ALA A 58 -11.10 -18.13 2.04
N LEU A 59 -11.08 -16.81 1.86
CA LEU A 59 -12.30 -15.99 1.84
C LEU A 59 -13.17 -16.31 0.63
N HIS A 60 -12.57 -16.41 -0.56
CA HIS A 60 -13.26 -16.78 -1.79
C HIS A 60 -13.96 -18.14 -1.67
N GLU A 61 -13.26 -19.15 -1.16
CA GLU A 61 -13.84 -20.47 -0.93
C GLU A 61 -14.98 -20.42 0.10
N ARG A 62 -14.82 -19.63 1.17
CA ARG A 62 -15.89 -19.45 2.16
C ARG A 62 -17.13 -18.79 1.56
N CYS A 63 -16.95 -17.79 0.70
CA CYS A 63 -18.04 -17.13 -0.01
C CYS A 63 -18.76 -18.11 -0.95
N ARG A 64 -18.02 -18.94 -1.71
CA ARG A 64 -18.61 -20.00 -2.55
C ARG A 64 -19.45 -20.99 -1.75
N GLN A 65 -18.99 -21.43 -0.59
CA GLN A 65 -19.78 -22.29 0.31
C GLN A 65 -21.08 -21.62 0.81
N ARG A 66 -21.11 -20.29 0.83
CA ARG A 66 -22.28 -19.47 1.12
C ARG A 66 -23.10 -19.11 -0.13
N LYS A 67 -22.78 -19.72 -1.28
CA LYS A 67 -23.43 -19.53 -2.58
C LYS A 67 -23.28 -18.11 -3.15
N VAL A 68 -22.22 -17.41 -2.76
CA VAL A 68 -21.82 -16.17 -3.43
C VAL A 68 -21.23 -16.54 -4.80
N GLU A 69 -21.71 -15.85 -5.83
CA GLU A 69 -21.19 -15.99 -7.20
C GLU A 69 -20.12 -14.92 -7.47
N PHE A 70 -19.08 -15.31 -8.20
CA PHE A 70 -18.00 -14.43 -8.61
C PHE A 70 -17.95 -14.40 -10.13
N HIS A 71 -18.09 -13.20 -10.69
CA HIS A 71 -18.03 -12.95 -12.12
C HIS A 71 -16.73 -12.18 -12.41
N PHE A 72 -15.70 -12.89 -12.88
CA PHE A 72 -14.42 -12.29 -13.25
C PHE A 72 -14.42 -11.86 -14.72
N GLY A 73 -13.64 -10.82 -15.05
CA GLY A 73 -13.64 -10.25 -16.41
C GLY A 73 -14.95 -9.53 -16.77
N ALA A 74 -15.81 -9.26 -15.79
CA ALA A 74 -17.08 -8.55 -15.94
C ALA A 74 -16.91 -7.10 -15.46
N GLU A 75 -16.28 -6.26 -16.28
CA GLU A 75 -16.12 -4.84 -15.97
C GLU A 75 -17.47 -4.14 -15.90
N VAL A 76 -17.74 -3.47 -14.78
CA VAL A 76 -18.95 -2.66 -14.57
C VAL A 76 -18.72 -1.27 -15.15
N THR A 77 -19.57 -0.86 -16.09
CA THR A 77 -19.49 0.43 -16.79
C THR A 77 -20.58 1.41 -16.36
N GLY A 78 -21.60 0.94 -15.63
CA GLY A 78 -22.67 1.79 -15.13
C GLY A 78 -23.44 1.14 -13.97
N ILE A 79 -24.07 1.99 -13.16
CA ILE A 79 -25.07 1.58 -12.17
C ILE A 79 -26.44 1.91 -12.74
N VAL A 80 -27.29 0.90 -12.86
CA VAL A 80 -28.65 1.06 -13.38
C VAL A 80 -29.52 1.63 -12.26
N GLU A 81 -30.20 2.75 -12.52
CA GLU A 81 -31.14 3.36 -11.60
C GLU A 81 -32.58 3.20 -12.09
N LYS A 82 -33.50 2.90 -11.17
CA LYS A 82 -34.94 2.90 -11.39
C LYS A 82 -35.63 3.61 -10.21
N ASP A 83 -36.42 4.63 -10.52
CA ASP A 83 -37.22 5.39 -9.54
C ASP A 83 -36.38 5.95 -8.37
N GLY A 84 -35.17 6.47 -8.64
CA GLY A 84 -34.28 7.03 -7.61
C GLY A 84 -33.52 5.98 -6.80
N ARG A 85 -33.47 4.72 -7.25
CA ARG A 85 -32.82 3.60 -6.54
C ARG A 85 -31.99 2.75 -7.49
N ALA A 86 -30.83 2.28 -7.02
CA ALA A 86 -30.05 1.29 -7.74
C ALA A 86 -30.89 0.03 -7.99
N ALA A 87 -30.84 -0.48 -9.22
CA ALA A 87 -31.58 -1.64 -9.70
C ALA A 87 -30.67 -2.70 -10.36
N GLY A 88 -29.36 -2.46 -10.40
CA GLY A 88 -28.39 -3.36 -11.00
C GLY A 88 -27.13 -2.65 -11.47
N VAL A 89 -26.32 -3.37 -12.23
CA VAL A 89 -25.12 -2.84 -12.89
C VAL A 89 -25.13 -3.19 -14.38
N GLU A 90 -24.61 -2.29 -15.19
CA GLU A 90 -24.33 -2.51 -16.61
C GLU A 90 -22.88 -2.96 -16.75
N LEU A 91 -22.66 -4.01 -17.55
CA LEU A 91 -21.35 -4.56 -17.85
C LEU A 91 -20.84 -4.04 -19.20
N ALA A 92 -19.53 -4.11 -19.41
CA ALA A 92 -18.88 -3.65 -20.64
C ALA A 92 -19.37 -4.36 -21.92
N ASP A 93 -19.95 -5.56 -21.80
CA ASP A 93 -20.56 -6.29 -22.92
C ASP A 93 -22.01 -5.88 -23.23
N GLY A 94 -22.55 -4.90 -22.50
CA GLY A 94 -23.92 -4.42 -22.59
C GLY A 94 -24.94 -5.23 -21.79
N THR A 95 -24.53 -6.28 -21.09
CA THR A 95 -25.40 -7.06 -20.21
C THR A 95 -25.75 -6.25 -18.96
N VAL A 96 -27.00 -6.36 -18.51
CA VAL A 96 -27.43 -5.81 -17.22
C VAL A 96 -27.59 -6.95 -16.22
N ALA A 97 -26.86 -6.84 -15.11
CA ALA A 97 -27.04 -7.70 -13.95
C ALA A 97 -27.97 -6.99 -12.95
N GLU A 98 -29.22 -7.45 -12.87
CA GLU A 98 -30.21 -6.89 -11.94
C GLU A 98 -29.85 -7.19 -10.48
N ALA A 99 -30.05 -6.20 -9.61
CA ALA A 99 -29.82 -6.33 -8.17
C ALA A 99 -30.69 -5.37 -7.36
N ASP A 100 -31.21 -5.82 -6.22
CA ASP A 100 -31.99 -4.99 -5.29
C ASP A 100 -31.12 -3.95 -4.55
N ALA A 101 -29.81 -4.22 -4.47
CA ALA A 101 -28.82 -3.36 -3.84
C ALA A 101 -27.47 -3.51 -4.54
N VAL A 102 -26.75 -2.40 -4.66
CA VAL A 102 -25.38 -2.35 -5.21
C VAL A 102 -24.47 -1.81 -4.12
N VAL A 103 -23.43 -2.57 -3.79
CA VAL A 103 -22.36 -2.13 -2.88
C VAL A 103 -21.11 -1.94 -3.72
N SER A 104 -20.65 -0.69 -3.80
CA SER A 104 -19.46 -0.33 -4.54
C SER A 104 -18.23 -0.36 -3.64
N GLY A 105 -17.22 -1.13 -4.04
CA GLY A 105 -15.92 -1.23 -3.37
C GLY A 105 -14.78 -0.50 -4.07
N ILE A 106 -15.07 0.29 -5.12
CA ILE A 106 -14.06 1.05 -5.86
C ILE A 106 -13.76 2.40 -5.17
N ASP A 107 -12.73 3.10 -5.66
CA ASP A 107 -12.47 4.48 -5.26
C ASP A 107 -13.73 5.35 -5.49
N PRO A 108 -14.23 6.07 -4.47
CA PRO A 108 -15.39 6.94 -4.64
C PRO A 108 -15.26 8.00 -5.74
N ALA A 109 -14.04 8.43 -6.10
CA ALA A 109 -13.80 9.34 -7.22
C ALA A 109 -14.15 8.69 -8.57
N LEU A 110 -14.01 7.37 -8.69
CA LEU A 110 -14.37 6.58 -9.87
C LEU A 110 -15.85 6.20 -9.91
N LEU A 111 -16.59 6.43 -8.82
CA LEU A 111 -18.02 6.10 -8.73
C LEU A 111 -18.91 7.07 -9.51
N LEU A 112 -18.57 8.37 -9.53
CA LEU A 112 -19.43 9.40 -10.16
C LEU A 112 -19.67 9.17 -11.67
N PRO A 113 -18.67 8.77 -12.47
CA PRO A 113 -18.91 8.39 -13.87
C PRO A 113 -19.92 7.25 -14.03
N LEU A 114 -19.88 6.25 -13.16
CA LEU A 114 -20.80 5.10 -13.20
C LEU A 114 -22.25 5.47 -12.84
N LEU A 115 -22.45 6.61 -12.18
CA LEU A 115 -23.76 7.17 -11.81
C LEU A 115 -24.27 8.20 -12.84
N GLY A 116 -23.71 8.23 -14.05
CA GLY A 116 -24.09 9.21 -15.07
C GLY A 116 -23.81 10.67 -14.67
N GLY A 117 -22.83 10.89 -13.78
CA GLY A 117 -22.45 12.21 -13.28
C GLY A 117 -23.34 12.75 -12.16
N GLN A 118 -24.31 11.98 -11.68
CA GLN A 118 -25.13 12.38 -10.53
C GLN A 118 -24.41 12.04 -9.21
N ALA A 119 -24.25 13.04 -8.35
CA ALA A 119 -23.67 12.82 -7.04
C ALA A 119 -24.70 12.14 -6.11
N PRO A 120 -24.37 10.99 -5.49
CA PRO A 120 -25.30 10.30 -4.60
C PRO A 120 -25.41 10.95 -3.21
N TRP A 121 -24.67 12.03 -2.97
CA TRP A 121 -24.49 12.67 -1.67
C TRP A 121 -25.60 13.68 -1.38
N ARG A 122 -26.12 13.62 -0.16
CA ARG A 122 -27.08 14.59 0.39
C ARG A 122 -26.37 15.77 1.04
N GLU A 123 -27.15 16.78 1.42
CA GLU A 123 -26.65 17.88 2.25
C GLU A 123 -26.21 17.33 3.62
N GLY A 124 -24.99 17.67 4.04
CA GLY A 124 -24.39 17.20 5.29
C GLY A 124 -23.67 15.86 5.20
N ASP A 125 -23.74 15.14 4.07
CA ASP A 125 -22.98 13.92 3.87
C ASP A 125 -21.47 14.22 3.79
N VAL A 126 -20.66 13.33 4.34
CA VAL A 126 -19.21 13.36 4.16
C VAL A 126 -18.92 12.94 2.72
N ARG A 127 -18.36 13.87 1.95
CA ARG A 127 -18.01 13.64 0.56
C ARG A 127 -16.56 13.16 0.46
N PRO A 128 -16.22 12.35 -0.54
CA PRO A 128 -14.83 12.16 -0.92
C PRO A 128 -14.30 13.52 -1.36
N GLU A 129 -13.42 14.12 -0.56
CA GLU A 129 -12.66 15.27 -1.02
C GLU A 129 -11.49 14.75 -1.84
N PRO A 130 -11.25 15.27 -3.07
CA PRO A 130 -9.96 15.08 -3.70
C PRO A 130 -8.90 15.53 -2.70
N GLY A 131 -7.98 14.64 -2.32
CA GLY A 131 -7.04 14.91 -1.24
C GLY A 131 -6.40 16.29 -1.40
N ALA A 132 -6.39 17.10 -0.34
CA ALA A 132 -5.77 18.41 -0.37
C ALA A 132 -4.25 18.26 -0.64
N GLY A 133 -3.77 18.72 -1.80
CA GLY A 133 -2.36 18.67 -2.19
C GLY A 133 -2.11 17.93 -3.51
N ASP A 134 -0.86 17.48 -3.71
CA ASP A 134 -0.38 16.86 -4.96
C ASP A 134 -0.87 15.41 -5.18
N GLY A 135 -1.89 14.94 -4.44
CA GLY A 135 -2.44 13.59 -4.49
C GLY A 135 -2.09 12.70 -3.28
N THR A 136 -2.67 11.50 -3.22
CA THR A 136 -2.37 10.49 -2.18
C THR A 136 -1.04 9.79 -2.48
N PRO A 137 -0.10 9.69 -1.54
CA PRO A 137 1.17 9.00 -1.76
C PRO A 137 1.00 7.59 -2.34
N GLY A 138 1.89 7.25 -3.27
CA GLY A 138 2.01 5.91 -3.78
C GLY A 138 2.77 5.00 -2.81
N ARG A 139 2.85 3.72 -3.18
CA ARG A 139 3.69 2.74 -2.52
C ARG A 139 4.45 1.96 -3.58
N LEU A 140 5.78 2.01 -3.53
CA LEU A 140 6.62 1.16 -4.34
C LEU A 140 6.91 -0.12 -3.57
N THR A 141 6.68 -1.26 -4.22
CA THR A 141 6.98 -2.59 -3.69
C THR A 141 7.97 -3.26 -4.64
N VAL A 142 9.05 -3.82 -4.10
CA VAL A 142 10.04 -4.57 -4.87
C VAL A 142 10.12 -5.98 -4.30
N PHE A 143 9.97 -6.98 -5.16
CA PHE A 143 10.10 -8.38 -4.79
C PHE A 143 11.50 -8.86 -5.12
N LEU A 144 12.17 -9.54 -4.19
CA LEU A 144 13.51 -10.09 -4.39
C LEU A 144 13.50 -11.60 -4.20
N ALA A 145 14.15 -12.30 -5.12
CA ALA A 145 14.54 -13.68 -4.95
C ALA A 145 16.04 -13.74 -4.62
N LEU A 146 16.36 -14.30 -3.46
CA LEU A 146 17.75 -14.41 -3.00
C LEU A 146 18.19 -15.88 -2.99
N ARG A 147 19.46 -16.11 -3.31
CA ARG A 147 20.17 -17.35 -2.95
C ARG A 147 20.57 -17.34 -1.47
N ASP A 148 20.90 -18.52 -1.00
CA ASP A 148 21.18 -18.87 0.39
C ASP A 148 19.96 -18.77 1.30
N ALA A 149 19.92 -19.66 2.28
CA ALA A 149 18.87 -19.70 3.28
C ALA A 149 18.78 -18.38 4.06
N ARG A 150 17.55 -18.02 4.43
CA ARG A 150 17.29 -17.00 5.45
C ARG A 150 17.95 -17.44 6.77
N PRO A 151 18.83 -16.61 7.39
CA PRO A 151 19.41 -16.94 8.68
C PRO A 151 18.35 -17.14 9.77
N GLU A 152 18.62 -18.08 10.68
CA GLU A 152 17.82 -18.29 11.90
C GLU A 152 17.68 -16.98 12.70
N ASP A 153 16.57 -16.84 13.44
CA ASP A 153 16.25 -15.66 14.26
C ASP A 153 16.17 -14.31 13.53
N THR A 154 16.20 -14.31 12.20
CA THR A 154 15.89 -13.11 11.40
C THR A 154 14.52 -12.55 11.81
N ALA A 155 14.38 -11.23 11.95
CA ALA A 155 13.09 -10.60 12.18
C ALA A 155 12.20 -10.73 10.93
N HIS A 156 10.90 -11.00 11.12
CA HIS A 156 9.95 -11.04 10.00
C HIS A 156 9.86 -9.68 9.28
N ARG A 157 9.88 -8.59 10.05
CA ARG A 157 9.78 -7.21 9.55
C ARG A 157 10.89 -6.37 10.15
N THR A 158 11.66 -5.72 9.29
CA THR A 158 12.65 -4.70 9.66
C THR A 158 12.30 -3.39 8.97
N VAL A 159 12.38 -2.27 9.68
CA VAL A 159 12.25 -0.94 9.09
C VAL A 159 13.62 -0.28 9.09
N VAL A 160 14.15 -0.01 7.91
CA VAL A 160 15.37 0.78 7.74
C VAL A 160 14.93 2.22 7.55
N HIS A 161 15.20 3.08 8.53
CA HIS A 161 14.80 4.48 8.49
C HIS A 161 15.70 5.32 7.59
N ALA A 162 15.10 6.26 6.84
CA ALA A 162 15.83 7.27 6.10
C ALA A 162 16.74 8.09 7.04
N PRO A 163 18.00 8.38 6.64
CA PRO A 163 18.89 9.23 7.42
C PRO A 163 18.45 10.69 7.38
N ASP A 164 17.78 11.13 6.31
CA ASP A 164 17.26 12.48 6.13
C ASP A 164 15.73 12.46 6.04
N ARG A 165 15.10 12.72 7.18
CA ARG A 165 13.65 12.81 7.33
C ARG A 165 13.04 13.92 6.47
N GLU A 166 13.66 15.10 6.42
CA GLU A 166 13.03 16.23 5.72
C GLU A 166 13.07 16.00 4.21
N ALA A 167 14.18 15.46 3.68
CA ALA A 167 14.28 15.06 2.29
C ALA A 167 13.27 13.97 1.93
N GLU A 168 13.08 12.95 2.79
CA GLU A 168 12.05 11.92 2.58
C GLU A 168 10.64 12.51 2.53
N LEU A 169 10.28 13.33 3.50
CA LEU A 169 8.93 13.90 3.56
C LEU A 169 8.69 14.90 2.43
N ALA A 170 9.70 15.65 1.99
CA ALA A 170 9.61 16.50 0.81
C ALA A 170 9.43 15.67 -0.48
N ALA A 171 10.16 14.57 -0.63
CA ALA A 171 10.00 13.67 -1.77
C ALA A 171 8.57 13.11 -1.86
N VAL A 172 8.04 12.58 -0.76
CA VAL A 172 6.74 11.88 -0.72
C VAL A 172 5.57 12.87 -0.67
N PHE A 173 5.59 13.85 0.22
CA PHE A 173 4.45 14.73 0.52
C PHE A 173 4.62 16.17 0.05
N GLY A 174 5.85 16.59 -0.21
CA GLY A 174 6.14 17.88 -0.81
C GLY A 174 6.54 18.89 0.24
N ASP A 175 7.12 19.97 -0.24
CA ASP A 175 7.53 21.14 0.54
C ASP A 175 6.84 22.43 0.05
N GLY A 176 5.93 22.32 -0.94
CA GLY A 176 5.24 23.45 -1.58
C GLY A 176 6.01 24.09 -2.73
N SER A 177 7.19 23.58 -3.10
CA SER A 177 7.97 24.06 -4.26
C SER A 177 7.41 23.60 -5.62
N GLY A 178 6.58 22.55 -5.62
CA GLY A 178 6.04 21.92 -6.83
C GLY A 178 6.99 20.93 -7.53
N LEU A 179 8.24 20.81 -7.07
CA LEU A 179 9.20 19.81 -7.55
C LEU A 179 9.34 18.67 -6.54
N ARG A 180 9.42 17.43 -7.03
CA ARG A 180 9.67 16.25 -6.20
C ARG A 180 11.03 15.66 -6.55
N GLU A 181 12.01 15.90 -5.71
CA GLU A 181 13.28 15.19 -5.79
C GLU A 181 13.16 13.86 -5.04
N PRO A 182 13.42 12.71 -5.68
CA PRO A 182 13.28 11.44 -4.98
C PRO A 182 14.36 11.30 -3.89
N CYS A 183 13.99 10.78 -2.72
CA CYS A 183 14.92 10.58 -1.60
C CYS A 183 15.95 9.50 -1.96
N PRO A 184 17.28 9.72 -1.84
CA PRO A 184 18.29 8.71 -2.18
C PRO A 184 18.25 7.48 -1.27
N HIS A 185 17.89 7.66 0.00
CA HIS A 185 17.81 6.61 1.01
C HIS A 185 16.46 6.70 1.73
N PRO A 186 15.36 6.24 1.10
CA PRO A 186 14.05 6.29 1.71
C PRO A 186 13.95 5.30 2.87
N THR A 187 12.95 5.49 3.74
CA THR A 187 12.57 4.52 4.74
C THR A 187 11.99 3.29 4.04
N VAL A 188 12.58 2.12 4.27
CA VAL A 188 12.17 0.86 3.65
C VAL A 188 11.72 -0.13 4.70
N THR A 189 10.53 -0.67 4.51
CA THR A 189 10.09 -1.87 5.22
C THR A 189 10.60 -3.09 4.46
N VAL A 190 11.36 -3.95 5.15
CA VAL A 190 11.93 -5.20 4.65
C VAL A 190 11.17 -6.35 5.30
N LEU A 191 10.39 -7.08 4.51
CA LEU A 191 9.69 -8.29 4.94
C LEU A 191 10.47 -9.53 4.53
N ARG A 192 10.78 -10.36 5.52
CA ARG A 192 11.56 -11.61 5.39
C ARG A 192 10.80 -12.76 6.06
N PRO A 193 9.68 -13.21 5.47
CA PRO A 193 8.83 -14.24 6.04
C PRO A 193 9.61 -15.55 6.24
N ASP A 194 9.45 -16.15 7.42
CA ASP A 194 9.89 -17.53 7.64
C ASP A 194 8.78 -18.50 7.22
N ASP A 195 8.56 -18.57 5.92
CA ASP A 195 7.53 -19.40 5.33
C ASP A 195 8.08 -20.21 4.15
N PRO A 196 8.16 -21.55 4.28
CA PRO A 196 8.60 -22.42 3.19
C PRO A 196 7.69 -22.35 1.95
N THR A 197 6.44 -21.90 2.08
CA THR A 197 5.48 -21.88 0.96
C THR A 197 5.70 -20.72 -0.02
N VAL A 198 6.55 -19.75 0.32
CA VAL A 198 6.87 -18.60 -0.54
C VAL A 198 8.24 -18.68 -1.20
N ARG A 199 8.92 -19.83 -1.08
CA ARG A 199 10.24 -20.09 -1.67
C ARG A 199 10.28 -21.50 -2.30
N PRO A 200 11.15 -21.73 -3.29
CA PRO A 200 11.23 -23.04 -3.96
C PRO A 200 11.79 -24.15 -3.06
N ASP A 201 12.75 -23.83 -2.19
CA ASP A 201 13.43 -24.77 -1.30
C ASP A 201 14.07 -24.03 -0.10
N GLU A 202 14.89 -24.72 0.70
CA GLU A 202 15.57 -24.15 1.87
C GLU A 202 16.82 -23.33 1.54
N GLU A 203 17.32 -23.40 0.29
CA GLU A 203 18.51 -22.66 -0.17
C GLU A 203 18.18 -21.29 -0.75
N HIS A 204 16.91 -20.89 -0.71
CA HIS A 204 16.44 -19.62 -1.24
C HIS A 204 15.68 -18.80 -0.20
N GLU A 205 15.59 -17.51 -0.43
CA GLU A 205 14.85 -16.58 0.42
C GLU A 205 14.04 -15.60 -0.43
N ALA A 206 12.77 -15.40 -0.05
CA ALA A 206 11.91 -14.38 -0.63
C ALA A 206 11.90 -13.15 0.28
N VAL A 207 12.14 -11.98 -0.30
CA VAL A 207 12.12 -10.70 0.40
C VAL A 207 11.19 -9.73 -0.31
N THR A 208 10.41 -8.96 0.46
CA THR A 208 9.59 -7.87 -0.07
C THR A 208 10.05 -6.56 0.53
N LEU A 209 10.42 -5.61 -0.32
CA LEU A 209 10.75 -4.25 0.07
C LEU A 209 9.54 -3.36 -0.19
N THR A 210 9.29 -2.39 0.69
CA THR A 210 8.20 -1.44 0.53
C THR A 210 8.58 -0.07 1.06
N ALA A 211 8.30 0.97 0.28
CA ALA A 211 8.44 2.37 0.68
C ALA A 211 7.24 3.21 0.25
N ALA A 212 6.95 4.27 1.01
CA ALA A 212 6.04 5.32 0.55
C ALA A 212 6.76 6.16 -0.51
N VAL A 213 6.05 6.51 -1.57
CA VAL A 213 6.59 7.30 -2.69
C VAL A 213 5.62 8.41 -3.08
N ALA A 214 6.11 9.36 -3.88
CA ALA A 214 5.25 10.42 -4.41
C ALA A 214 4.04 9.84 -5.17
N PRO A 215 2.90 10.53 -5.20
CA PRO A 215 1.78 10.16 -6.06
C PRO A 215 2.19 10.09 -7.53
N HIS A 216 1.42 9.37 -8.34
CA HIS A 216 1.52 9.49 -9.80
C HIS A 216 1.11 10.91 -10.23
N GLY A 217 1.86 11.50 -11.17
CA GLY A 217 1.69 12.87 -11.61
C GLY A 217 3.00 13.66 -11.43
N PRO A 218 3.38 14.03 -10.20
CA PRO A 218 4.71 14.61 -9.94
C PRO A 218 5.87 13.66 -10.29
N VAL A 219 5.62 12.34 -10.20
CA VAL A 219 6.49 11.29 -10.73
C VAL A 219 5.67 10.45 -11.70
N ASP A 220 6.22 10.18 -12.88
CA ASP A 220 5.62 9.27 -13.85
C ASP A 220 6.02 7.82 -13.55
N TRP A 221 5.22 7.15 -12.72
CA TRP A 221 5.42 5.72 -12.40
C TRP A 221 5.14 4.76 -13.57
N THR A 222 4.69 5.25 -14.74
CA THR A 222 4.60 4.42 -15.94
C THR A 222 5.92 4.38 -16.73
N ASP A 223 6.85 5.29 -16.41
CA ASP A 223 8.22 5.21 -16.89
C ASP A 223 9.00 4.13 -16.13
N GLY A 224 9.24 2.99 -16.79
CA GLY A 224 9.97 1.87 -16.23
C GLY A 224 11.40 2.23 -15.79
N ALA A 225 12.05 3.22 -16.41
CA ALA A 225 13.39 3.64 -16.00
C ALA A 225 13.36 4.41 -14.66
N ALA A 226 12.34 5.27 -14.48
CA ALA A 226 12.13 5.98 -13.21
C ALA A 226 11.76 5.00 -12.08
N ALA A 227 10.84 4.08 -12.35
CA ALA A 227 10.45 3.05 -11.38
C ALA A 227 11.63 2.16 -10.98
N GLU A 228 12.45 1.72 -11.94
CA GLU A 228 13.66 0.95 -11.67
C GLU A 228 14.70 1.74 -10.87
N GLN A 229 14.87 3.03 -11.15
CA GLN A 229 15.79 3.86 -10.38
C GLN A 229 15.37 3.95 -8.90
N ASP A 230 14.08 4.10 -8.61
CA ASP A 230 13.57 4.07 -7.25
C ASP A 230 13.64 2.67 -6.61
N ALA A 231 13.39 1.60 -7.37
CA ALA A 231 13.58 0.23 -6.90
C ALA A 231 15.04 0.00 -6.45
N GLN A 232 16.02 0.51 -7.20
CA GLN A 232 17.44 0.42 -6.81
C GLN A 232 17.76 1.20 -5.53
N ARG A 233 17.06 2.29 -5.22
CA ARG A 233 17.19 3.01 -3.94
C ARG A 233 16.66 2.16 -2.78
N LEU A 234 15.53 1.50 -2.98
CA LEU A 234 14.95 0.58 -1.99
C LEU A 234 15.91 -0.59 -1.70
N ILE A 235 16.47 -1.21 -2.75
CA ILE A 235 17.46 -2.28 -2.63
C ILE A 235 18.69 -1.78 -1.87
N THR A 236 19.20 -0.59 -2.20
CA THR A 236 20.37 0.00 -1.53
C THR A 236 20.09 0.25 -0.03
N ALA A 237 18.94 0.81 0.31
CA ALA A 237 18.55 0.99 1.72
C ALA A 237 18.40 -0.35 2.46
N ALA A 238 17.88 -1.38 1.79
CA ALA A 238 17.69 -2.71 2.38
C ALA A 238 19.01 -3.44 2.71
N GLU A 239 20.16 -3.04 2.13
CA GLU A 239 21.48 -3.60 2.49
C GLU A 239 21.82 -3.41 3.97
N ALA A 240 21.26 -2.39 4.63
CA ALA A 240 21.40 -2.19 6.07
C ALA A 240 20.73 -3.31 6.90
N ALA A 241 19.67 -3.92 6.36
CA ALA A 241 18.97 -5.05 6.99
C ALA A 241 19.46 -6.42 6.49
N ILE A 242 20.04 -6.47 5.28
CA ILE A 242 20.54 -7.68 4.64
C ILE A 242 21.96 -7.41 4.11
N PRO A 243 23.01 -7.56 4.93
CA PRO A 243 24.38 -7.40 4.47
C PRO A 243 24.69 -8.37 3.32
N GLY A 244 25.29 -7.87 2.23
CA GLY A 244 25.58 -8.66 1.03
C GLY A 244 24.34 -8.95 0.17
N LEU A 245 23.25 -8.18 0.31
CA LEU A 245 22.01 -8.38 -0.45
C LEU A 245 22.24 -8.53 -1.95
N ARG A 246 23.02 -7.64 -2.56
CA ARG A 246 23.27 -7.63 -4.01
C ARG A 246 24.00 -8.88 -4.48
N ASP A 247 24.92 -9.39 -3.66
CA ASP A 247 25.62 -10.64 -3.96
C ASP A 247 24.67 -11.84 -3.89
N ARG A 248 23.64 -11.79 -3.05
CA ARG A 248 22.64 -12.87 -2.92
C ARG A 248 21.47 -12.73 -3.91
N MET A 249 21.30 -11.59 -4.57
CA MET A 249 20.13 -11.35 -5.41
C MET A 249 20.21 -12.13 -6.73
N LEU A 250 19.23 -13.00 -6.96
CA LEU A 250 19.06 -13.74 -8.21
C LEU A 250 18.14 -12.98 -9.17
N TRP A 251 17.15 -12.26 -8.63
CA TRP A 251 16.12 -11.57 -9.40
C TRP A 251 15.40 -10.52 -8.56
N HIS A 252 14.87 -9.49 -9.23
CA HIS A 252 13.91 -8.54 -8.67
C HIS A 252 12.86 -8.09 -9.69
N GLU A 253 11.70 -7.65 -9.21
CA GLU A 253 10.66 -6.92 -9.96
C GLU A 253 9.96 -5.87 -9.10
#